data_AF-A0A661VG42-F1
#
_entry.id   AF-A0A661VG42-F1
#
_cell.length_a   1.000
_cell.length_b   1.000
_cell.length_c   1.000
_cell.angle_alpha   90.00
_cell.angle_beta   90.00
_cell.angle_gamma   90.00
#
_symmetry.space_group_name_H-M   'P 1'
#
loop_
_entity.id
_entity.type
_entity.pdbx_description
1 polymer ?
#
loop_
_entity_poly.entity_id
_entity_poly.type
_entity_poly.pdbx_seq_one_letter_code
_entity_poly.pdbx_strand_id
1 'polypeptide(L)'
;DYPELVAEKTSDEFVKNAWNGQEDPKLRVGCQVCEYPVPLMTDLTIGLVGVDLKQGLVLIAGSEKGEELLKGLELTAEDGGEAATKREAAVTQLLEKMKGIRQKFFEETTAEVGGVEKLAEVFGPCILCHNCQTVCPVCYCRECFFDSPTFELEAEKYLGVAEKRGAVRMPVDTLLFHLTRMTHMGTSCVGCGACEEACPNGIPLLKIFQLTGDNVQKLFEYIPGRSLEDELPLTAFREDELQWIGEK
;
A
#
# COMPACT_ATOMS: atom_id res chain seq x y z
N ASP A 1 -21.62 17.38 -1.13
CA ASP A 1 -22.40 17.83 -2.30
C ASP A 1 -21.62 17.43 -3.55
N TYR A 2 -22.04 16.37 -4.24
CA TYR A 2 -21.31 15.81 -5.38
C TYR A 2 -21.24 16.81 -6.57
N PRO A 3 -22.29 17.60 -6.87
CA PRO A 3 -22.22 18.75 -7.77
C PRO A 3 -21.13 19.79 -7.45
N GLU A 4 -20.93 20.15 -6.18
CA GLU A 4 -19.86 21.11 -5.80
C GLU A 4 -18.46 20.50 -6.01
N LEU A 5 -18.28 19.21 -5.69
CA LEU A 5 -17.02 18.48 -5.91
C LEU A 5 -16.64 18.42 -7.41
N VAL A 6 -17.64 18.32 -8.30
CA VAL A 6 -17.46 18.31 -9.76
C VAL A 6 -17.21 19.70 -10.34
N ALA A 7 -17.71 20.76 -9.67
CA ALA A 7 -17.51 22.15 -10.08
C ALA A 7 -16.14 22.70 -9.67
N GLU A 8 -15.55 22.19 -8.58
CA GLU A 8 -14.18 22.50 -8.20
C GLU A 8 -13.19 21.92 -9.22
N LYS A 9 -12.31 22.77 -9.77
CA LYS A 9 -11.16 22.35 -10.58
C LYS A 9 -10.06 21.72 -9.70
N THR A 10 -10.46 20.84 -8.78
CA THR A 10 -9.58 20.19 -7.80
C THR A 10 -8.40 19.50 -8.48
N SER A 11 -8.59 18.90 -9.65
CA SER A 11 -7.51 18.25 -10.40
C SER A 11 -6.45 19.24 -10.92
N ASP A 12 -6.86 20.39 -11.45
CA ASP A 12 -5.90 21.40 -11.95
C ASP A 12 -5.11 22.02 -10.80
N GLU A 13 -5.78 22.27 -9.67
CA GLU A 13 -5.16 22.81 -8.46
C GLU A 13 -4.22 21.78 -7.82
N PHE A 14 -4.66 20.52 -7.73
CA PHE A 14 -3.82 19.40 -7.28
C PHE A 14 -2.54 19.29 -8.10
N VAL A 15 -2.67 19.28 -9.44
CA VAL A 15 -1.51 19.18 -10.35
C VAL A 15 -0.58 20.38 -10.18
N LYS A 16 -1.11 21.60 -10.08
CA LYS A 16 -0.30 22.81 -9.84
C LYS A 16 0.42 22.77 -8.49
N ASN A 17 -0.26 22.35 -7.44
CA ASN A 17 0.31 22.27 -6.10
C ASN A 17 1.39 21.18 -6.05
N ALA A 18 1.12 20.00 -6.61
CA ALA A 18 2.10 18.93 -6.75
C ALA A 18 3.33 19.37 -7.55
N TRP A 19 3.16 20.14 -8.64
CA TRP A 19 4.26 20.73 -9.39
C TRP A 19 5.11 21.71 -8.58
N ASN A 20 4.49 22.47 -7.68
CA ASN A 20 5.19 23.37 -6.77
C ASN A 20 5.77 22.64 -5.54
N GLY A 21 5.75 21.31 -5.51
CA GLY A 21 6.24 20.50 -4.39
C GLY A 21 5.36 20.61 -3.13
N GLN A 22 4.13 21.10 -3.28
CA GLN A 22 3.16 21.18 -2.19
C GLN A 22 2.44 19.85 -2.05
N GLU A 23 2.36 19.36 -0.81
CA GLU A 23 1.58 18.17 -0.49
C GLU A 23 0.09 18.49 -0.48
N ASP A 24 -0.73 17.60 -1.01
CA ASP A 24 -2.17 17.69 -0.88
C ASP A 24 -2.64 16.76 0.26
N PRO A 25 -3.14 17.32 1.38
CA PRO A 25 -3.65 16.52 2.50
C PRO A 25 -4.90 15.70 2.12
N LYS A 26 -5.54 15.97 0.97
CA LYS A 26 -6.67 15.20 0.44
C LYS A 26 -6.22 13.90 -0.24
N LEU A 27 -4.93 13.72 -0.50
CA LEU A 27 -4.43 12.45 -1.02
C LEU A 27 -4.73 11.33 -0.03
N ARG A 28 -4.98 10.13 -0.54
CA ARG A 28 -5.06 8.94 0.30
C ARG A 28 -3.77 8.79 1.11
N VAL A 29 -3.88 8.40 2.37
CA VAL A 29 -2.73 8.25 3.28
C VAL A 29 -1.58 7.44 2.64
N GLY A 30 -1.91 6.36 1.91
CA GLY A 30 -0.90 5.54 1.21
C GLY A 30 -0.06 6.30 0.20
N CYS A 31 -0.63 7.30 -0.49
CA CYS A 31 0.08 8.18 -1.39
C CYS A 31 0.97 9.19 -0.63
N GLN A 32 0.54 9.62 0.56
CA GLN A 32 1.28 10.53 1.42
C GLN A 32 2.51 9.88 2.08
N VAL A 33 2.52 8.54 2.24
CA VAL A 33 3.63 7.77 2.83
C VAL A 33 4.27 6.79 1.84
N CYS A 34 4.07 7.03 0.54
CA CYS A 34 4.53 6.13 -0.53
C CYS A 34 6.06 6.02 -0.54
N GLU A 35 6.56 4.79 -0.53
CA GLU A 35 7.99 4.48 -0.63
C GLU A 35 8.53 4.70 -2.05
N TYR A 36 7.66 4.55 -3.04
CA TYR A 36 8.00 4.62 -4.47
C TYR A 36 7.22 5.75 -5.16
N PRO A 37 7.49 7.03 -4.85
CA PRO A 37 6.84 8.18 -5.48
C PRO A 37 7.29 8.39 -6.94
N VAL A 38 8.28 7.62 -7.40
CA VAL A 38 8.75 7.56 -8.79
C VAL A 38 8.64 6.10 -9.24
N PRO A 39 8.18 5.83 -10.47
CA PRO A 39 8.08 4.47 -10.98
C PRO A 39 9.44 3.76 -10.97
N LEU A 40 9.45 2.51 -10.51
CA LEU A 40 10.64 1.64 -10.53
C LEU A 40 10.81 0.92 -11.86
N MET A 41 9.71 0.43 -12.43
CA MET A 41 9.70 -0.55 -13.52
C MET A 41 8.71 -0.13 -14.60
N THR A 42 9.18 0.71 -15.52
CA THR A 42 8.38 1.23 -16.64
C THR A 42 9.22 1.32 -17.89
N ASP A 43 8.64 0.98 -19.05
CA ASP A 43 9.33 1.14 -20.33
C ASP A 43 9.63 2.62 -20.62
N LEU A 44 8.67 3.52 -20.36
CA LEU A 44 8.84 4.96 -20.54
C LEU A 44 8.28 5.72 -19.33
N THR A 45 9.08 6.63 -18.77
CA THR A 45 8.67 7.57 -17.72
C THR A 45 8.66 9.00 -18.26
N ILE A 46 7.56 9.70 -18.02
CA ILE A 46 7.48 11.16 -18.18
C ILE A 46 7.89 11.80 -16.85
N GLY A 47 9.11 12.31 -16.80
CA GLY A 47 9.74 12.83 -15.59
C GLY A 47 9.36 14.28 -15.30
N LEU A 48 8.29 14.50 -14.54
CA LEU A 48 7.79 15.86 -14.26
C LEU A 48 8.42 16.51 -13.01
N VAL A 49 8.98 15.72 -12.09
CA VAL A 49 9.51 16.20 -10.81
C VAL A 49 10.70 17.13 -11.00
N GLY A 50 10.61 18.36 -10.51
CA GLY A 50 11.71 19.33 -10.60
C GLY A 50 12.00 19.87 -12.00
N VAL A 51 11.10 19.63 -12.97
CA VAL A 51 11.26 20.07 -14.36
C VAL A 51 10.39 21.30 -14.64
N ASP A 52 10.96 22.31 -15.31
CA ASP A 52 10.20 23.45 -15.84
C ASP A 52 9.57 23.05 -17.19
N LEU A 53 8.27 22.76 -17.17
CA LEU A 53 7.51 22.34 -18.36
C LEU A 53 7.48 23.39 -19.48
N LYS A 54 7.82 24.66 -19.20
CA LYS A 54 7.98 25.69 -20.24
C LYS A 54 9.26 25.50 -21.06
N GLN A 55 10.27 24.85 -20.48
CA GLN A 55 11.57 24.61 -21.11
C GLN A 55 11.62 23.25 -21.80
N GLY A 56 10.78 22.29 -21.39
CA GLY A 56 10.65 20.99 -22.04
C GLY A 56 10.14 19.91 -21.10
N LEU A 57 10.12 18.67 -21.61
CA LEU A 57 9.81 17.46 -20.84
C LEU A 57 11.06 16.60 -20.72
N VAL A 58 11.21 15.90 -19.59
CA VAL A 58 12.21 14.84 -19.44
C VAL A 58 11.51 13.52 -19.69
N LEU A 59 11.99 12.78 -20.70
CA LEU A 59 11.55 11.42 -20.99
C LEU A 59 12.68 10.45 -20.63
N ILE A 60 12.34 9.35 -19.95
CA ILE A 60 13.31 8.35 -19.48
C ILE A 60 12.86 6.99 -19.99
N ALA A 61 13.66 6.37 -20.86
CA ALA A 61 13.49 4.97 -21.21
C ALA A 61 14.03 4.08 -20.09
N GLY A 62 13.20 3.17 -19.58
CA GLY A 62 13.58 2.19 -18.56
C GLY A 62 13.79 0.78 -19.11
N SER A 63 13.61 0.58 -20.42
CA SER A 63 13.81 -0.70 -21.12
C SER A 63 14.15 -0.50 -22.59
N GLU A 64 14.58 -1.57 -23.27
CA GLU A 64 14.82 -1.58 -24.73
C GLU A 64 13.56 -1.15 -25.51
N LYS A 65 12.37 -1.57 -25.07
CA LYS A 65 11.09 -1.15 -25.67
C LYS A 65 10.86 0.34 -25.50
N GLY A 66 11.25 0.90 -24.34
CA GLY A 66 11.24 2.33 -24.09
C GLY A 66 12.13 3.11 -25.06
N GLU A 67 13.33 2.61 -25.33
CA GLU A 67 14.25 3.22 -26.29
C GLU A 67 13.72 3.16 -27.73
N GLU A 68 13.15 2.02 -28.14
CA GLU A 68 12.50 1.89 -29.45
C GLU A 68 11.35 2.87 -29.61
N LEU A 69 10.54 3.03 -28.55
CA LEU A 69 9.44 3.98 -28.52
C LEU A 69 9.96 5.42 -28.63
N LEU A 70 11.00 5.80 -27.90
CA LEU A 70 11.61 7.13 -28.01
C LEU A 70 12.16 7.40 -29.41
N LYS A 71 12.81 6.42 -30.04
CA LYS A 71 13.29 6.52 -31.43
C LYS A 71 12.12 6.73 -32.41
N GLY A 72 11.01 6.01 -32.20
CA GLY A 72 9.82 6.10 -33.05
C GLY A 72 9.01 7.39 -32.88
N LEU A 73 9.15 8.11 -31.76
CA LEU A 73 8.46 9.38 -31.53
C LEU A 73 9.08 10.55 -32.31
N GLU A 74 10.27 10.38 -32.90
CA GLU A 74 10.98 11.38 -33.71
C GLU A 74 11.09 12.77 -33.03
N LEU A 75 11.23 12.77 -31.70
CA LEU A 75 11.32 13.99 -30.91
C LEU A 75 12.71 14.63 -31.03
N THR A 76 12.75 15.96 -31.07
CA THR A 76 13.99 16.70 -30.80
C THR A 76 14.33 16.57 -29.32
N ALA A 77 15.31 15.73 -29.00
CA ALA A 77 15.78 15.49 -27.64
C ALA A 77 17.24 15.90 -27.48
N GLU A 78 17.57 16.40 -26.29
CA GLU A 78 18.95 16.56 -25.83
C GLU A 78 19.20 15.54 -24.73
N ASP A 79 20.17 14.64 -24.94
CA ASP A 79 20.54 13.65 -23.94
C ASP A 79 21.26 14.31 -22.76
N GLY A 80 20.80 14.04 -21.54
CA GLY A 80 21.50 14.46 -20.31
C GLY A 80 21.56 15.98 -20.08
N GLY A 81 20.60 16.74 -20.60
CA GLY A 81 20.53 18.20 -20.43
C GLY A 81 20.28 18.67 -18.99
N GLU A 82 20.37 19.98 -18.76
CA GLU A 82 20.22 20.61 -17.44
C GLU A 82 18.91 20.23 -16.72
N ALA A 83 17.82 20.03 -17.48
CA ALA A 83 16.53 19.59 -16.94
C ALA A 83 16.59 18.17 -16.32
N ALA A 84 17.37 17.26 -16.91
CA ALA A 84 17.56 15.91 -16.38
C ALA A 84 18.32 15.95 -15.05
N THR A 85 19.41 16.72 -14.97
CA THR A 85 20.17 16.88 -13.72
C THR A 85 19.34 17.53 -12.60
N LYS A 86 18.55 18.58 -12.92
CA LYS A 86 17.64 19.21 -11.96
C LYS A 86 16.61 18.22 -11.43
N ARG A 87 16.05 17.39 -12.31
CA ARG A 87 15.12 16.33 -11.92
C ARG A 87 15.78 15.32 -10.98
N GLU A 88 16.97 14.81 -11.30
CA GLU A 88 17.66 13.83 -10.45
C GLU A 88 17.89 14.36 -9.03
N ALA A 89 18.32 15.62 -8.91
CA ALA A 89 18.43 16.29 -7.61
C ALA A 89 17.07 16.41 -6.90
N ALA A 90 16.02 16.82 -7.60
CA ALA A 90 14.67 16.95 -7.03
C ALA A 90 14.07 15.60 -6.59
N VAL A 91 14.29 14.54 -7.37
CA VAL A 91 13.86 13.17 -7.03
C VAL A 91 14.61 12.67 -5.81
N THR A 92 15.92 12.91 -5.72
CA THR A 92 16.72 12.53 -4.54
C THR A 92 16.19 13.20 -3.27
N GLN A 93 15.89 14.50 -3.34
CA GLN A 93 15.29 15.25 -2.23
C GLN A 93 13.90 14.71 -1.86
N LEU A 94 13.08 14.39 -2.86
CA LEU A 94 11.75 13.81 -2.64
C LEU A 94 11.84 12.44 -1.94
N LEU A 95 12.73 11.56 -2.40
CA LEU A 95 12.92 10.23 -1.79
C LEU A 95 13.37 10.34 -0.34
N GLU A 96 14.32 11.23 -0.03
CA GLU A 96 14.79 11.41 1.35
C GLU A 96 13.69 11.98 2.26
N LYS A 97 12.88 12.91 1.73
CA LYS A 97 11.70 13.44 2.43
C LYS A 97 10.66 12.33 2.70
N MET A 98 10.32 11.54 1.69
CA MET A 98 9.34 10.45 1.81
C MET A 98 9.81 9.37 2.78
N LYS A 99 11.10 9.05 2.79
CA LYS A 99 11.71 8.16 3.77
C LYS A 99 11.52 8.65 5.20
N GLY A 100 11.75 9.94 5.46
CA GLY A 100 11.51 10.55 6.77
C GLY A 100 10.04 10.51 7.20
N ILE A 101 9.11 10.83 6.29
CA ILE A 101 7.66 10.74 6.53
C ILE A 101 7.26 9.31 6.86
N ARG A 102 7.72 8.33 6.07
CA ARG A 102 7.42 6.91 6.24
C ARG A 102 7.97 6.36 7.56
N GLN A 103 9.18 6.74 7.94
CA GLN A 103 9.76 6.36 9.22
C GLN A 103 8.87 6.85 10.38
N LYS A 104 8.52 8.14 10.37
CA LYS A 104 7.64 8.72 11.40
C LYS A 104 6.27 8.02 11.44
N PHE A 105 5.70 7.73 10.27
CA PHE A 105 4.45 6.98 10.14
C PHE A 105 4.51 5.60 10.81
N PHE A 106 5.61 4.86 10.65
CA PHE A 106 5.80 3.56 11.30
C PHE A 106 6.06 3.65 12.80
N GLU A 107 6.80 4.66 13.25
CA GLU A 107 7.01 4.93 14.68
C GLU A 107 5.68 5.22 15.39
N GLU A 108 4.87 6.14 14.83
CA GLU A 108 3.53 6.47 15.32
C GLU A 108 2.61 5.25 15.30
N THR A 109 2.58 4.52 14.20
CA THR A 109 1.78 3.30 14.07
C THR A 109 2.14 2.27 15.14
N THR A 110 3.43 2.02 15.35
CA THR A 110 3.90 1.05 16.35
C THR A 110 3.45 1.45 17.76
N ALA A 111 3.48 2.75 18.09
CA ALA A 111 2.99 3.24 19.36
C ALA A 111 1.47 3.07 19.52
N GLU A 112 0.70 3.31 18.45
CA GLU A 112 -0.76 3.21 18.43
C GLU A 112 -1.28 1.76 18.47
N VAL A 113 -0.68 0.85 17.72
CA VAL A 113 -1.23 -0.51 17.48
C VAL A 113 -0.38 -1.64 18.04
N GLY A 114 0.76 -1.33 18.67
CA GLY A 114 1.69 -2.32 19.21
C GLY A 114 1.11 -3.13 20.38
N GLY A 115 1.06 -4.45 20.22
CA GLY A 115 0.54 -5.39 21.21
C GLY A 115 -0.84 -5.94 20.87
N VAL A 116 -1.17 -7.12 21.39
CA VAL A 116 -2.43 -7.83 21.06
C VAL A 116 -3.65 -7.05 21.56
N GLU A 117 -3.53 -6.39 22.71
CA GLU A 117 -4.61 -5.63 23.35
C GLU A 117 -4.98 -4.42 22.51
N LYS A 118 -4.00 -3.61 22.09
CA LYS A 118 -4.23 -2.43 21.25
C LYS A 118 -4.74 -2.83 19.87
N LEU A 119 -4.21 -3.92 19.31
CA LEU A 119 -4.67 -4.44 18.02
C LEU A 119 -6.14 -4.89 18.09
N ALA A 120 -6.54 -5.56 19.17
CA ALA A 120 -7.92 -5.95 19.41
C ALA A 120 -8.84 -4.74 19.60
N GLU A 121 -8.38 -3.69 20.27
CA GLU A 121 -9.10 -2.42 20.44
C GLU A 121 -9.31 -1.72 19.09
N VAL A 122 -8.26 -1.58 18.28
CA VAL A 122 -8.31 -0.92 16.96
C VAL A 122 -9.25 -1.64 15.98
N PHE A 123 -9.33 -2.97 16.04
CA PHE A 123 -10.29 -3.75 15.25
C PHE A 123 -11.68 -3.89 15.90
N GLY A 124 -11.86 -3.37 17.13
CA GLY A 124 -13.11 -3.39 17.88
C GLY A 124 -14.31 -2.74 17.17
N PRO A 125 -14.13 -1.67 16.38
CA PRO A 125 -15.21 -1.11 15.57
C PRO A 125 -15.56 -1.91 14.31
N CYS A 126 -14.81 -2.97 13.95
CA CYS A 126 -15.05 -3.69 12.70
C CYS A 126 -16.41 -4.39 12.71
N ILE A 127 -17.17 -4.20 11.62
CA ILE A 127 -18.50 -4.80 11.42
C ILE A 127 -18.50 -5.97 10.41
N LEU A 128 -17.32 -6.49 10.05
CA LEU A 128 -17.15 -7.55 9.04
C LEU A 128 -17.91 -7.31 7.71
N CYS A 129 -17.90 -6.07 7.21
CA CYS A 129 -18.53 -5.76 5.91
C CYS A 129 -17.73 -6.24 4.69
N HIS A 130 -16.48 -6.72 4.89
CA HIS A 130 -15.57 -7.22 3.85
C HIS A 130 -15.19 -6.22 2.72
N ASN A 131 -15.64 -4.96 2.77
CA ASN A 131 -15.26 -3.92 1.79
C ASN A 131 -13.75 -3.79 1.62
N CYS A 132 -13.02 -3.75 2.74
CA CYS A 132 -11.57 -3.61 2.76
C CYS A 132 -10.84 -4.81 2.11
N GLN A 133 -11.47 -5.98 2.02
CA GLN A 133 -10.97 -7.14 1.28
C GLN A 133 -11.36 -7.03 -0.20
N THR A 134 -12.60 -6.65 -0.51
CA THR A 134 -13.10 -6.52 -1.89
C THR A 134 -12.30 -5.51 -2.71
N VAL A 135 -11.91 -4.37 -2.12
CA VAL A 135 -11.12 -3.34 -2.82
C VAL A 135 -9.63 -3.64 -2.90
N CYS A 136 -9.15 -4.68 -2.21
CA CYS A 136 -7.73 -4.97 -2.12
C CYS A 136 -7.28 -5.73 -3.38
N PRO A 137 -6.35 -5.18 -4.19
CA PRO A 137 -5.89 -5.86 -5.41
C PRO A 137 -5.13 -7.16 -5.14
N VAL A 138 -4.63 -7.34 -3.91
CA VAL A 138 -3.92 -8.56 -3.47
C VAL A 138 -4.90 -9.68 -3.06
N CYS A 139 -6.15 -9.35 -2.74
CA CYS A 139 -7.16 -10.35 -2.37
C CYS A 139 -7.81 -10.96 -3.63
N TYR A 140 -7.04 -11.75 -4.39
CA TYR A 140 -7.48 -12.33 -5.67
C TYR A 140 -8.11 -13.73 -5.56
N CYS A 141 -8.22 -14.30 -4.35
CA CYS A 141 -8.81 -15.62 -4.14
C CYS A 141 -10.24 -15.66 -4.71
N ARG A 142 -10.58 -16.75 -5.41
CA ARG A 142 -11.94 -16.93 -5.98
C ARG A 142 -13.00 -17.08 -4.89
N GLU A 143 -12.63 -17.71 -3.78
CA GLU A 143 -13.48 -17.92 -2.62
C GLU A 143 -12.67 -17.54 -1.37
N CYS A 144 -13.26 -16.71 -0.51
CA CYS A 144 -12.65 -16.31 0.75
C CYS A 144 -12.91 -17.38 1.81
N PHE A 145 -11.90 -17.69 2.63
CA PHE A 145 -12.07 -18.60 3.77
C PHE A 145 -13.19 -18.14 4.71
N PHE A 146 -13.39 -16.82 4.88
CA PHE A 146 -14.44 -16.25 5.73
C PHE A 146 -15.85 -16.30 5.12
N ASP A 147 -15.96 -16.57 3.83
CA ASP A 147 -17.24 -16.80 3.16
C ASP A 147 -17.58 -18.31 3.09
N SER A 148 -16.73 -19.17 3.68
CA SER A 148 -16.96 -20.62 3.70
C SER A 148 -17.88 -21.05 4.85
N PRO A 149 -18.53 -22.23 4.76
CA PRO A 149 -19.37 -22.78 5.83
C PRO A 149 -18.69 -22.93 7.20
N THR A 150 -17.36 -22.86 7.24
CA THR A 150 -16.58 -22.88 8.49
C THR A 150 -16.99 -21.74 9.43
N PHE A 151 -17.37 -20.58 8.89
CA PHE A 151 -17.76 -19.39 9.66
C PHE A 151 -19.27 -19.18 9.76
N GLU A 152 -20.06 -20.07 9.15
CA GLU A 152 -21.51 -20.12 9.32
C GLU A 152 -21.84 -20.87 10.62
N LEU A 153 -21.65 -20.19 11.75
CA LEU A 153 -21.93 -20.77 13.06
C LEU A 153 -23.44 -20.79 13.33
N GLU A 154 -23.95 -21.96 13.69
CA GLU A 154 -25.32 -22.13 14.18
C GLU A 154 -25.56 -21.37 15.50
N ALA A 155 -26.81 -20.94 15.74
CA ALA A 155 -27.20 -20.17 16.92
C ALA A 155 -26.78 -20.83 18.25
N GLU A 156 -26.88 -22.16 18.34
CA GLU A 156 -26.48 -22.93 19.53
C GLU A 156 -25.00 -22.77 19.88
N LYS A 157 -24.12 -22.62 18.88
CA LYS A 157 -22.69 -22.40 19.11
C LYS A 157 -22.45 -21.02 19.73
N TYR A 158 -23.13 -19.98 19.23
CA TYR A 158 -23.05 -18.65 19.82
C TYR A 158 -23.56 -18.62 21.27
N LEU A 159 -24.70 -19.26 21.53
CA LEU A 159 -25.26 -19.37 22.88
C LEU A 159 -24.31 -20.13 23.81
N GLY A 160 -23.76 -21.26 23.37
CA GLY A 160 -22.80 -22.04 24.17
C GLY A 160 -21.50 -21.28 24.48
N VAL A 161 -21.05 -20.40 23.59
CA VAL A 161 -19.92 -19.49 23.87
C VAL A 161 -20.33 -18.41 24.87
N ALA A 162 -21.50 -17.80 24.69
CA ALA A 162 -22.02 -16.78 25.60
C ALA A 162 -22.27 -17.31 27.01
N GLU A 163 -22.80 -18.53 27.18
CA GLU A 163 -22.98 -19.19 28.48
C GLU A 163 -21.63 -19.40 29.19
N LYS A 164 -20.60 -19.84 28.46
CA LYS A 164 -19.26 -20.08 29.03
C LYS A 164 -18.51 -18.80 29.38
N ARG A 165 -18.68 -17.73 28.60
CA ARG A 165 -17.91 -16.48 28.72
C ARG A 165 -18.71 -15.34 29.36
N GLY A 166 -19.99 -15.55 29.65
CA GLY A 166 -20.94 -14.54 30.13
C GLY A 166 -21.51 -13.62 29.04
N ALA A 167 -20.77 -13.40 27.95
CA ALA A 167 -21.19 -12.62 26.80
C ALA A 167 -20.43 -13.03 25.53
N VAL A 168 -21.00 -12.67 24.37
CA VAL A 168 -20.34 -12.77 23.07
C VAL A 168 -20.42 -11.44 22.34
N ARG A 169 -19.30 -10.96 21.81
CA ARG A 169 -19.27 -9.76 20.98
C ARG A 169 -19.74 -10.13 19.56
N MET A 170 -20.58 -9.29 18.99
CA MET A 170 -21.06 -9.43 17.60
C MET A 170 -20.61 -8.21 16.77
N PRO A 171 -20.12 -8.41 15.53
CA PRO A 171 -19.80 -9.70 14.93
C PRO A 171 -18.61 -10.38 15.62
N VAL A 172 -18.58 -11.72 15.60
CA VAL A 172 -17.45 -12.50 16.10
C VAL A 172 -16.25 -12.41 15.16
N ASP A 173 -15.09 -12.91 15.58
CA ASP A 173 -13.93 -13.18 14.71
C ASP A 173 -13.33 -11.99 13.94
N THR A 174 -13.63 -10.74 14.33
CA THR A 174 -13.04 -9.55 13.69
C THR A 174 -11.51 -9.55 13.75
N LEU A 175 -10.93 -9.96 14.89
CA LEU A 175 -9.48 -10.07 15.03
C LEU A 175 -8.91 -11.16 14.12
N LEU A 176 -9.57 -12.32 14.07
CA LEU A 176 -9.17 -13.44 13.22
C LEU A 176 -9.21 -13.04 11.74
N PHE A 177 -10.26 -12.34 11.29
CA PHE A 177 -10.36 -11.78 9.94
C PHE A 177 -9.15 -10.94 9.56
N HIS A 178 -8.78 -9.98 10.41
CA HIS A 178 -7.65 -9.11 10.12
C HIS A 178 -6.29 -9.84 10.22
N LEU A 179 -6.12 -10.77 11.18
CA LEU A 179 -4.93 -11.60 11.28
C LEU A 179 -4.71 -12.46 10.02
N THR A 180 -5.75 -13.17 9.57
CA THR A 180 -5.68 -13.98 8.34
C THR A 180 -5.32 -13.11 7.14
N ARG A 181 -5.92 -11.92 7.01
CA ARG A 181 -5.58 -10.98 5.94
C ARG A 181 -4.12 -10.53 5.99
N MET A 182 -3.61 -10.20 7.18
CA MET A 182 -2.19 -9.84 7.34
C MET A 182 -1.26 -10.98 6.95
N THR A 183 -1.58 -12.22 7.33
CA THR A 183 -0.82 -13.41 6.93
C THR A 183 -0.85 -13.64 5.43
N HIS A 184 -2.01 -13.51 4.78
CA HIS A 184 -2.15 -13.79 3.35
C HIS A 184 -1.56 -12.70 2.46
N MET A 185 -1.66 -11.43 2.88
CA MET A 185 -1.25 -10.29 2.04
C MET A 185 0.12 -9.73 2.41
N GLY A 186 0.69 -10.06 3.58
CA GLY A 186 1.84 -9.36 4.16
C GLY A 186 3.01 -9.18 3.19
N THR A 187 3.43 -10.27 2.53
CA THR A 187 4.51 -10.25 1.53
C THR A 187 4.17 -9.46 0.28
N SER A 188 2.88 -9.25 -0.04
CA SER A 188 2.42 -8.64 -1.30
C SER A 188 1.76 -7.27 -1.12
N CYS A 189 1.67 -6.76 0.11
CA CYS A 189 1.06 -5.48 0.41
C CYS A 189 1.89 -4.32 -0.20
N VAL A 190 1.32 -3.62 -1.18
CA VAL A 190 1.95 -2.44 -1.82
C VAL A 190 1.69 -1.12 -1.10
N GLY A 191 0.99 -1.13 0.04
CA GLY A 191 0.71 0.08 0.82
C GLY A 191 -0.22 1.09 0.12
N CYS A 192 -1.07 0.65 -0.82
CA CYS A 192 -1.92 1.56 -1.59
C CYS A 192 -3.05 2.23 -0.79
N GLY A 193 -3.37 1.74 0.40
CA GLY A 193 -4.36 2.31 1.33
C GLY A 193 -5.83 2.18 0.93
N ALA A 194 -6.17 1.49 -0.16
CA ALA A 194 -7.56 1.34 -0.61
C ALA A 194 -8.45 0.67 0.46
N CYS A 195 -7.89 -0.23 1.26
CA CYS A 195 -8.59 -0.90 2.35
C CYS A 195 -9.11 0.07 3.43
N GLU A 196 -8.31 1.08 3.78
CA GLU A 196 -8.65 2.09 4.78
C GLU A 196 -9.72 3.05 4.26
N GLU A 197 -9.57 3.52 3.02
CA GLU A 197 -10.57 4.38 2.37
C GLU A 197 -11.94 3.70 2.24
N ALA A 198 -11.96 2.39 1.99
CA ALA A 198 -13.20 1.63 1.89
C ALA A 198 -13.83 1.27 3.25
N CYS A 199 -13.18 1.58 4.38
CA CYS A 199 -13.69 1.23 5.70
C CYS A 199 -14.76 2.23 6.17
N PRO A 200 -16.03 1.80 6.35
CA PRO A 200 -17.09 2.70 6.80
C PRO A 200 -16.92 3.18 8.26
N ASN A 201 -16.09 2.49 9.05
CA ASN A 201 -15.82 2.80 10.45
C ASN A 201 -14.46 3.46 10.68
N GLY A 202 -13.74 3.84 9.61
CA GLY A 202 -12.47 4.56 9.71
C GLY A 202 -11.36 3.81 10.44
N ILE A 203 -11.34 2.48 10.37
CA ILE A 203 -10.25 1.68 10.94
C ILE A 203 -8.97 1.96 10.14
N PRO A 204 -7.82 2.28 10.79
CA PRO A 204 -6.58 2.64 10.12
C PRO A 204 -5.86 1.42 9.54
N LEU A 205 -6.49 0.74 8.58
CA LEU A 205 -6.02 -0.53 8.02
C LEU A 205 -4.69 -0.39 7.29
N LEU A 206 -4.43 0.75 6.65
CA LEU A 206 -3.16 0.96 5.97
C LEU A 206 -2.01 0.92 6.97
N LYS A 207 -2.13 1.64 8.09
CA LYS A 207 -1.10 1.69 9.14
C LYS A 207 -0.65 0.29 9.52
N ILE A 208 -1.62 -0.56 9.87
CA ILE A 208 -1.36 -1.92 10.35
C ILE A 208 -0.79 -2.79 9.22
N PHE A 209 -1.46 -2.85 8.07
CA PHE A 209 -1.07 -3.76 6.99
C PHE A 209 0.24 -3.37 6.32
N GLN A 210 0.55 -2.07 6.26
CA GLN A 210 1.81 -1.60 5.70
C GLN A 210 2.97 -1.82 6.66
N LEU A 211 2.78 -1.60 7.98
CA LEU A 211 3.81 -1.92 8.97
C LEU A 211 4.11 -3.43 9.01
N THR A 212 3.06 -4.26 9.05
CA THR A 212 3.23 -5.72 9.00
C THR A 212 3.86 -6.15 7.68
N GLY A 213 3.41 -5.59 6.56
CA GLY A 213 3.95 -5.90 5.24
C GLY A 213 5.43 -5.54 5.11
N ASP A 214 5.83 -4.33 5.52
CA ASP A 214 7.21 -3.86 5.50
C ASP A 214 8.16 -4.78 6.30
N ASN A 215 7.75 -5.18 7.51
CA ASN A 215 8.53 -6.10 8.34
C ASN A 215 8.70 -7.48 7.69
N VAL A 216 7.62 -8.01 7.10
CA VAL A 216 7.63 -9.32 6.43
C VAL A 216 8.42 -9.27 5.12
N GLN A 217 8.24 -8.23 4.32
CA GLN A 217 8.92 -8.04 3.04
C GLN A 217 10.43 -7.93 3.21
N LYS A 218 10.90 -7.18 4.22
CA LYS A 218 12.33 -7.09 4.58
C LYS A 218 12.91 -8.44 5.00
N LEU A 219 12.13 -9.27 5.69
CA LEU A 219 12.57 -10.58 6.13
C LEU A 219 12.90 -11.51 4.96
N PHE A 220 12.17 -11.38 3.86
CA PHE A 220 12.37 -12.18 2.65
C PHE A 220 13.13 -11.43 1.55
N GLU A 221 13.64 -10.23 1.82
CA GLU A 221 14.27 -9.34 0.83
C GLU A 221 13.41 -9.15 -0.45
N TYR A 222 12.09 -9.13 -0.28
CA TYR A 222 11.11 -9.15 -1.37
C TYR A 222 10.44 -7.80 -1.54
N ILE A 223 10.38 -7.30 -2.77
CA ILE A 223 9.69 -6.05 -3.13
C ILE A 223 8.43 -6.40 -3.94
N PRO A 224 7.22 -6.13 -3.43
CA PRO A 224 5.99 -6.49 -4.11
C PRO A 224 5.86 -5.82 -5.49
N GLY A 225 5.61 -6.62 -6.53
CA GLY A 225 5.32 -6.12 -7.88
C GLY A 225 6.53 -5.55 -8.63
N ARG A 226 7.76 -5.78 -8.13
CA ARG A 226 9.01 -5.40 -8.78
C ARG A 226 9.23 -6.14 -10.11
N SER A 227 9.06 -7.45 -10.12
CA SER A 227 9.32 -8.28 -11.30
C SER A 227 8.39 -9.49 -11.30
N LEU A 228 8.09 -10.01 -12.49
CA LEU A 228 7.29 -11.23 -12.66
C LEU A 228 8.12 -12.50 -12.41
N GLU A 229 9.44 -12.34 -12.49
CA GLU A 229 10.46 -13.36 -12.24
C GLU A 229 10.79 -13.48 -10.74
N ASP A 230 10.45 -12.48 -9.93
CA ASP A 230 10.59 -12.56 -8.48
C ASP A 230 9.63 -13.63 -7.92
N GLU A 231 10.20 -14.65 -7.30
CA GLU A 231 9.42 -15.73 -6.70
C GLU A 231 8.70 -15.23 -5.44
N LEU A 232 7.40 -15.53 -5.31
CA LEU A 232 6.63 -15.15 -4.13
C LEU A 232 7.11 -15.95 -2.91
N PRO A 233 7.42 -15.32 -1.77
CA PRO A 233 7.95 -16.04 -0.61
C PRO A 233 7.06 -17.19 -0.10
N LEU A 234 5.75 -17.10 -0.28
CA LEU A 234 4.81 -18.15 0.16
C LEU A 234 4.63 -19.30 -0.85
N THR A 235 5.27 -19.23 -2.02
CA THR A 235 5.22 -20.28 -3.05
C THR A 235 6.54 -21.02 -3.22
N ALA A 236 7.61 -20.49 -2.62
CA ALA A 236 8.94 -21.07 -2.64
C ALA A 236 9.19 -21.89 -1.37
N PHE A 237 10.08 -22.88 -1.46
CA PHE A 237 10.63 -23.55 -0.28
C PHE A 237 12.16 -23.48 -0.34
N ARG A 238 12.77 -23.13 0.79
CA ARG A 238 14.22 -23.04 0.96
C ARG A 238 14.59 -23.78 2.25
N GLU A 239 15.51 -24.74 2.16
CA GLU A 239 15.92 -25.55 3.32
C GLU A 239 16.58 -24.70 4.40
N ASP A 240 17.42 -23.73 4.01
CA ASP A 240 18.16 -22.84 4.91
C ASP A 240 17.47 -21.47 5.08
N GLU A 241 16.14 -21.42 5.14
CA GLU A 241 15.37 -20.19 5.37
C GLU A 241 14.92 -20.06 6.83
N LEU A 242 15.18 -18.90 7.44
CA LEU A 242 14.74 -18.55 8.79
C LEU A 242 15.12 -19.55 9.89
N GLN A 243 16.31 -20.18 9.82
CA GLN A 243 16.77 -21.19 10.80
C GLN A 243 16.75 -20.71 12.27
N TRP A 244 16.82 -19.40 12.50
CA TRP A 244 16.70 -18.81 13.84
C TRP A 244 15.28 -18.89 14.44
N ILE A 245 14.25 -19.24 13.65
CA ILE A 245 12.87 -19.46 14.10
C ILE A 245 12.70 -20.92 14.51
N GLY A 246 12.56 -21.17 15.81
CA GLY A 246 12.31 -22.51 16.35
C GLY A 246 13.56 -23.22 16.89
N GLU A 247 14.75 -22.72 16.60
CA GLU A 247 15.97 -23.06 17.34
C GLU A 247 16.03 -22.26 18.65
N LYS A 248 15.42 -22.82 19.70
CA LYS A 248 15.69 -22.46 21.10
C LYS A 248 15.99 -23.71 21.90
#